data_AF-A0A0Q4QDZ9-F1
#
_entry.id   AF-A0A0Q4QDZ9-F1
#
_cell.length_a   1.000
_cell.length_b   1.000
_cell.length_c   1.000
_cell.angle_alpha   90.00
_cell.angle_beta   90.00
_cell.angle_gamma   90.00
#
_symmetry.space_group_name_H-M   'P 1'
#
loop_
_entity.id
_entity.type
_entity.pdbx_description
1 polymer ?
#
loop_
_entity_poly.entity_id
_entity_poly.type
_entity_poly.pdbx_seq_one_letter_code
_entity_poly.pdbx_strand_id
1 'polypeptide(L)'
;MKYKIYKEVLKNKIKSYIPPRYFCKLPVSWPEKITIIVFKTDRNNVVLSNTVEAALSNEDLNNQINIVVFGGCFTIESIQLLRDRDISYISISDFLWTDESYKQILMNS
;
A
#
# COMPACT_ATOMS: atom_id res chain seq x y z
N MET A 1 -1.40 -14.54 2.30
CA MET A 1 -2.06 -13.23 2.57
C MET A 1 -1.58 -12.20 1.56
N LYS A 2 -2.50 -11.40 1.00
CA LYS A 2 -2.20 -10.35 -0.01
C LYS A 2 -1.60 -9.08 0.60
N TYR A 3 -1.88 -8.80 1.87
CA TYR A 3 -1.35 -7.67 2.64
C TYR A 3 -1.21 -8.01 4.13
N LYS A 4 -0.50 -7.17 4.87
CA LYS A 4 -0.40 -7.18 6.34
C LYS A 4 -0.69 -5.80 6.89
N ILE A 5 -1.36 -5.72 8.04
CA ILE A 5 -1.68 -4.46 8.72
C ILE A 5 -0.93 -4.46 10.06
N TYR A 6 -0.25 -3.36 10.34
CA TYR A 6 0.38 -3.12 11.63
C TYR A 6 -0.09 -1.77 12.17
N LYS A 7 -0.66 -1.77 13.38
CA LYS A 7 -1.26 -0.59 14.00
C LYS A 7 -0.30 0.03 15.00
N GLU A 8 -0.43 1.34 15.23
CA GLU A 8 0.34 2.11 16.21
C GLU A 8 1.86 1.87 16.14
N VAL A 9 2.39 1.73 14.93
CA VAL A 9 3.81 1.52 14.70
C VAL A 9 4.54 2.83 14.99
N LEU A 10 5.49 2.77 15.91
CA LEU A 10 6.37 3.89 16.21
C LEU A 10 7.29 4.20 15.01
N LYS A 11 7.48 5.48 14.72
CA LYS A 11 8.29 5.96 13.60
C LYS A 11 9.68 5.30 13.54
N ASN A 12 10.34 5.16 14.68
CA ASN A 12 11.68 4.57 14.77
C ASN A 12 11.73 3.05 14.49
N LYS A 13 10.59 2.34 14.56
CA LYS A 13 10.50 0.89 14.35
C LYS A 13 9.97 0.49 12.98
N ILE A 14 9.53 1.44 12.15
CA ILE A 14 8.93 1.16 10.82
C ILE A 14 9.78 0.22 9.97
N LYS A 15 11.10 0.39 9.99
CA LYS A 15 12.04 -0.42 9.19
C LYS A 15 11.97 -1.93 9.52
N SER A 16 11.48 -2.31 10.69
CA SER A 16 11.28 -3.71 11.08
C SER A 16 10.02 -4.34 10.49
N TYR A 17 9.09 -3.54 9.96
CA TYR A 17 7.80 -3.99 9.45
C TYR A 17 7.69 -3.97 7.92
N ILE A 18 8.61 -3.27 7.25
CA ILE A 18 8.59 -3.11 5.80
C ILE A 18 9.85 -3.72 5.17
N PRO A 19 9.77 -4.23 3.93
CA PRO A 19 10.93 -4.67 3.18
C PRO A 19 12.00 -3.56 3.00
N PRO A 20 13.31 -3.90 3.00
CA PRO A 20 14.40 -2.92 2.89
C PRO A 20 14.35 -2.00 1.66
N ARG A 21 13.77 -2.48 0.56
CA ARG A 21 13.54 -1.72 -0.68
C ARG A 21 12.71 -0.44 -0.53
N TYR A 22 11.98 -0.29 0.58
CA TYR A 22 11.22 0.93 0.85
C TYR A 22 12.01 1.97 1.63
N PHE A 23 13.18 1.63 2.21
CA PHE A 23 13.88 2.51 3.15
C PHE A 23 14.30 3.84 2.55
N CYS A 24 14.65 3.87 1.27
CA CYS A 24 15.01 5.10 0.55
C CYS A 24 13.81 5.97 0.17
N LYS A 25 12.58 5.43 0.21
CA LYS A 25 11.35 6.16 -0.10
C LYS A 25 10.57 6.56 1.17
N LEU A 26 11.10 6.24 2.35
CA LEU A 26 10.53 6.72 3.60
C LEU A 26 10.69 8.25 3.65
N PRO A 27 9.61 9.01 3.85
CA PRO A 27 9.71 10.45 3.98
C PRO A 27 10.34 10.82 5.32
N VAL A 28 10.94 12.01 5.33
CA VAL A 28 11.76 12.52 6.44
C VAL A 28 10.89 12.81 7.69
N SER A 29 9.69 13.33 7.47
CA SER A 29 8.74 13.67 8.52
C SER A 29 7.53 12.76 8.45
N TRP A 30 7.21 12.11 9.58
CA TRP A 30 6.01 11.31 9.79
C TRP A 30 5.52 11.48 11.22
N PRO A 31 4.23 11.27 11.47
CA PRO A 31 3.67 11.19 12.82
C PRO A 31 4.42 10.16 13.67
N GLU A 32 4.42 10.35 14.99
CA GLU A 32 5.15 9.48 15.92
C GLU A 32 4.62 8.04 15.88
N LYS A 33 3.29 7.91 15.74
CA LYS A 33 2.59 6.63 15.56
C LYS A 33 1.83 6.64 14.24
N ILE A 34 1.99 5.57 13.48
CA ILE A 34 1.28 5.38 12.22
C ILE A 34 0.70 3.97 12.13
N THR A 35 -0.36 3.82 11.35
CA THR A 35 -0.84 2.51 10.93
C THR A 35 -0.29 2.23 9.53
N ILE A 36 0.34 1.08 9.34
CA ILE A 36 0.94 0.70 8.06
C ILE A 36 0.23 -0.51 7.46
N ILE A 37 -0.03 -0.43 6.16
CA ILE A 37 -0.55 -1.54 5.36
C ILE A 37 0.52 -1.92 4.35
N VAL A 38 1.00 -3.17 4.42
CA VAL A 38 2.08 -3.66 3.55
C VAL A 38 1.53 -4.71 2.61
N PHE A 39 1.38 -4.34 1.34
CA PHE A 39 1.00 -5.27 0.28
C PHE A 39 2.17 -6.17 -0.11
N LYS A 40 1.86 -7.41 -0.50
CA LYS A 40 2.86 -8.37 -0.97
C LYS A 40 3.58 -7.76 -2.18
N THR A 41 4.87 -7.58 -2.02
CA THR A 41 5.75 -7.06 -3.07
C THR A 41 6.45 -8.21 -3.77
N ASP A 42 5.71 -8.82 -4.69
CA ASP A 42 6.26 -9.73 -5.69
C ASP A 42 6.42 -8.92 -6.99
N ARG A 43 7.45 -9.23 -7.76
CA ARG A 43 7.74 -8.63 -9.09
C ARG A 43 6.55 -8.75 -10.05
N ASN A 44 5.67 -9.73 -9.82
CA ASN A 44 4.47 -9.91 -10.60
C ASN A 44 3.21 -9.33 -9.96
N ASN A 45 3.24 -8.80 -8.72
CA ASN A 45 2.04 -8.31 -8.05
C ASN A 45 1.86 -6.81 -8.23
N VAL A 46 0.95 -6.45 -9.13
CA VAL A 46 0.33 -5.13 -9.16
C VAL A 46 -0.76 -5.09 -8.08
N VAL A 47 -0.76 -4.04 -7.27
CA VAL A 47 -1.77 -3.80 -6.26
C VAL A 47 -2.99 -3.22 -6.96
N LEU A 48 -4.05 -4.04 -7.02
CA LEU A 48 -5.33 -3.73 -7.65
C LEU A 48 -6.28 -3.03 -6.69
N SER A 49 -7.22 -2.25 -7.24
CA SER A 49 -8.13 -1.40 -6.47
C SER A 49 -8.96 -2.21 -5.47
N ASN A 50 -9.49 -3.35 -5.89
CA ASN A 50 -10.25 -4.28 -5.04
C ASN A 50 -9.47 -4.79 -3.84
N THR A 51 -8.14 -4.92 -3.95
CA THR A 51 -7.29 -5.42 -2.88
C THR A 51 -7.00 -4.29 -1.90
N VAL A 52 -6.86 -3.05 -2.38
CA VAL A 52 -6.79 -1.86 -1.53
C VAL A 52 -8.10 -1.68 -0.76
N GLU A 53 -9.24 -1.75 -1.44
CA GLU A 53 -10.55 -1.61 -0.83
C GLU A 53 -10.79 -2.67 0.25
N ALA A 54 -10.45 -3.94 -0.02
CA ALA A 54 -10.54 -5.01 0.98
C ALA A 54 -9.63 -4.75 2.19
N ALA A 55 -8.44 -4.19 1.99
CA ALA A 55 -7.54 -3.84 3.09
C ALA A 55 -8.10 -2.70 3.94
N LEU A 56 -8.67 -1.67 3.31
CA LEU A 56 -9.20 -0.48 3.98
C LEU A 56 -10.59 -0.68 4.59
N SER A 57 -11.35 -1.67 4.12
CA SER A 57 -12.66 -2.04 4.70
C SER A 57 -12.53 -2.85 6.00
N ASN A 58 -11.31 -3.05 6.49
CA ASN A 58 -11.09 -3.64 7.79
C ASN A 58 -11.62 -2.69 8.87
N GLU A 59 -12.64 -3.12 9.62
CA GLU A 59 -13.35 -2.30 10.63
C GLU A 59 -12.40 -1.66 11.65
N ASP A 60 -11.28 -2.32 11.92
CA ASP A 60 -10.26 -1.82 12.84
C ASP A 60 -9.52 -0.57 12.36
N LEU A 61 -9.64 -0.21 11.08
CA LEU A 61 -9.02 0.97 10.47
C LEU A 61 -9.91 2.21 10.53
N ASN A 62 -11.21 2.06 10.79
CA ASN A 62 -12.18 3.17 10.74
C ASN A 62 -11.85 4.32 11.72
N ASN A 63 -11.14 4.00 12.81
CA ASN A 63 -10.72 4.97 13.83
C ASN A 63 -9.23 5.32 13.78
N GLN A 64 -8.49 4.80 12.79
CA GLN A 64 -7.05 5.01 12.68
C GLN A 64 -6.76 6.29 11.90
N ILE A 65 -6.03 7.20 12.53
CA ILE A 65 -5.42 8.35 11.88
C ILE A 65 -4.02 7.99 11.39
N ASN A 66 -3.55 8.65 10.33
CA ASN A 66 -2.20 8.48 9.78
C ASN A 66 -1.92 7.07 9.22
N ILE A 67 -2.77 6.61 8.30
CA ILE A 67 -2.56 5.35 7.57
C ILE A 67 -1.55 5.59 6.44
N VAL A 68 -0.55 4.72 6.34
CA VAL A 68 0.38 4.69 5.21
C VAL A 68 0.40 3.32 4.55
N VAL A 69 0.26 3.32 3.23
CA VAL A 69 0.18 2.11 2.42
C VAL A 69 1.48 1.87 1.65
N PHE A 70 2.02 0.65 1.72
CA PHE A 70 3.23 0.24 1.02
C PHE A 70 2.89 -0.81 -0.04
N GLY A 71 3.29 -0.58 -1.29
CA GLY A 71 3.07 -1.51 -2.38
C GLY A 71 4.19 -1.49 -3.43
N GLY A 72 4.21 -2.53 -4.25
CA GLY A 72 5.21 -2.68 -5.31
C GLY A 72 4.93 -1.74 -6.47
N CYS A 73 3.76 -1.92 -7.08
CA CYS A 73 3.22 -1.10 -8.14
C CYS A 73 1.72 -1.01 -7.91
N PHE A 74 1.14 0.19 -7.90
CA PHE A 74 -0.29 0.37 -7.76
C PHE A 74 -0.92 0.62 -9.12
N THR A 75 -2.15 0.15 -9.32
CA THR A 75 -2.95 0.61 -10.45
C THR A 75 -3.39 2.06 -10.27
N ILE A 76 -3.78 2.70 -11.37
CA ILE A 76 -4.35 4.05 -11.38
C ILE A 76 -5.57 4.10 -10.47
N GLU A 77 -6.44 3.10 -10.54
CA GLU A 77 -7.65 2.98 -9.72
C GLU A 77 -7.30 2.84 -8.24
N SER A 78 -6.26 2.08 -7.90
CA SER A 78 -5.77 1.98 -6.51
C SER A 78 -5.24 3.30 -5.99
N ILE A 79 -4.46 4.02 -6.80
CA ILE A 79 -3.91 5.33 -6.44
C ILE A 79 -5.05 6.33 -6.21
N GLN A 80 -6.07 6.32 -7.08
CA GLN A 80 -7.24 7.18 -6.94
C GLN A 80 -7.98 6.89 -5.64
N LEU A 81 -8.24 5.62 -5.34
CA LEU A 81 -8.93 5.22 -4.11
C LEU A 81 -8.18 5.67 -2.84
N LEU A 82 -6.86 5.60 -2.84
CA LEU A 82 -6.03 6.07 -1.73
C LEU A 82 -6.10 7.60 -1.58
N ARG A 83 -6.06 8.33 -2.70
CA ARG A 83 -6.17 9.81 -2.71
C ARG A 83 -7.54 10.29 -2.25
N ASP A 84 -8.62 9.64 -2.70
CA ASP A 84 -10.00 10.01 -2.33
C ASP A 84 -10.24 9.89 -0.82
N ARG A 85 -9.44 9.05 -0.14
CA ARG A 85 -9.49 8.86 1.32
C ARG A 85 -8.39 9.61 2.08
N ASP A 86 -7.62 10.47 1.40
CA ASP A 86 -6.46 11.17 1.96
C ASP A 86 -5.41 10.24 2.62
N ILE A 87 -5.21 9.06 2.02
CA ILE A 87 -4.27 8.05 2.52
C ILE A 87 -2.95 8.15 1.77
N SER A 88 -1.88 8.33 2.53
CA SER A 88 -0.52 8.34 2.01
C SER A 88 -0.09 6.96 1.53
N TYR A 89 0.66 6.90 0.44
CA TYR A 89 1.20 5.65 -0.08
C TYR A 89 2.65 5.77 -0.55
N ILE A 90 3.37 4.65 -0.49
CA ILE A 90 4.73 4.48 -1.00
C ILE A 90 4.73 3.31 -1.97
N SER A 91 5.01 3.64 -3.23
CA SER A 91 5.23 2.65 -4.29
C SER A 91 6.70 2.46 -4.57
N ILE A 92 7.13 1.24 -4.94
CA ILE A 92 8.49 1.00 -5.44
C ILE A 92 8.59 1.37 -6.92
N SER A 93 7.56 1.05 -7.70
CA SER A 93 7.45 1.30 -9.13
C SER A 93 6.24 2.19 -9.42
N ASP A 94 6.39 3.10 -10.38
CA ASP A 94 5.35 4.05 -10.77
C ASP A 94 4.80 3.73 -12.17
N PHE A 95 4.85 2.45 -12.56
CA PHE A 95 4.27 2.02 -13.84
C PHE A 95 2.75 2.18 -13.84
N LEU A 96 2.23 2.77 -14.91
CA LEU A 96 0.82 3.13 -15.07
C LEU A 96 -0.04 1.92 -15.49
N TRP A 97 -0.26 1.00 -14.56
CA TRP A 97 -1.21 -0.08 -14.76
C TRP A 97 -2.65 0.42 -14.54
N THR A 98 -3.58 -0.06 -15.36
CA THR A 98 -5.00 -0.09 -14.99
C THR A 98 -5.35 -1.46 -14.42
N ASP A 99 -6.37 -1.53 -13.58
CA ASP A 99 -6.92 -2.80 -13.09
C ASP A 99 -7.29 -3.73 -14.26
N GLU A 100 -7.84 -3.16 -15.34
CA GLU A 100 -8.26 -3.90 -16.53
C GLU A 100 -7.08 -4.45 -17.33
N SER A 101 -6.11 -3.59 -17.68
CA SER A 101 -4.94 -3.98 -18.48
C SER A 101 -4.16 -5.11 -17.82
N TYR A 102 -3.98 -5.03 -16.49
CA TYR A 102 -3.27 -6.05 -15.74
C TYR A 102 -4.05 -7.38 -15.68
N LYS A 103 -5.39 -7.34 -15.51
CA LYS A 103 -6.23 -8.55 -15.54
C LYS A 103 -6.21 -9.23 -16.91
N GLN A 104 -6.26 -8.47 -18.00
CA GLN A 104 -6.20 -9.02 -19.36
C GLN A 104 -4.89 -9.76 -19.63
N ILE A 105 -3.75 -9.25 -19.13
CA ILE A 105 -2.46 -9.95 -19.26
C ILE A 105 -2.48 -11.28 -18.51
N LEU A 106 -2.98 -11.30 -17.27
CA LEU A 106 -3.06 -12.53 -16.46
C LEU A 106 -4.00 -13.59 -17.06
N MET A 107 -5.06 -13.17 -17.75
CA MET A 107 -5.98 -14.10 -18.42
C MET A 107 -5.35 -14.77 -19.65
N ASN A 108 -4.32 -14.14 -20.24
CA ASN A 108 -3.64 -14.60 -21.46
C ASN A 108 -2.30 -15.31 -21.19
N SER A 109 -1.90 -15.46 -19.92
CA SER A 109 -0.64 -16.07 -19.47
C SER A 109 -0.87 -17.40 -18.77
#